data_AF-A0A927WZ65-F1
#
_entry.id   AF-A0A927WZ65-F1
#
_cell.length_a   1.000
_cell.length_b   1.000
_cell.length_c   1.000
_cell.angle_alpha   90.00
_cell.angle_beta   90.00
_cell.angle_gamma   90.00
#
_symmetry.space_group_name_H-M   'P 1'
#
loop_
_entity.id
_entity.type
_entity.pdbx_description
1 polymer ?
#
loop_
_entity_poly.entity_id
_entity_poly.type
_entity_poly.pdbx_seq_one_letter_code
_entity_poly.pdbx_strand_id
1 'polypeptide(L)'
;MPVKNQHFTGRCEDYTYDGMGVVRYGTFCVFVKDMAYGDEGEIVITALRKDYAYGRLLKLEKAGRGRSEPVCPLSKVCGGCQLQHLSYHEQLRFKEELVRNNITRIAGIKTEVSPIIGAGEPLYYRNKCQLPVGTDRNGNTVLGFYRFNSHEIIPTEKCYLQSDKANRLTVLIREMIEEYRLGNEIRHLMIRDMKATAEMMVVFVTWKEEVPHIREICERIVNAERSVRSIIQSINPEQTNVVLGKREKLLYGWENIQDLLCGLKFNISAHSFYQVNSQQTEVLYSKAIELADLNGQETVIDMYCGVGTIGMIASRKAGKVIGVEIVESAVRDARKNARINGITNAEFICADAKKASVDLVKQGIKADVVFVDPPRKGCDTVTLDSLVTISPEKIVYVSCNPATLARDLKYLAERGYRTVTIQPVDQFPQTYHVETVCLLKKSDRQMEMKQVFESENISFVEVSEQLINDYLAMINDEKNFASYIGGKAKMFTIEQERRWVKQKLEEKAIVFSMIEKKTGRFIGNIELMHPDDSQGELGIGITAAMQNRGFGSEAVRAFIDYGFSQLGMKRIYLRTNPNNARAIRVYEKCGFREYARDDSHVHMDVTGQ
;
A
#
# COMPACT_ATOMS: atom_id res chain seq x y z
N MET A 1 4.57 -38.31 -7.46
CA MET A 1 4.87 -37.14 -6.59
C MET A 1 6.37 -37.00 -6.45
N PRO A 2 6.91 -35.78 -6.33
CA PRO A 2 8.33 -35.58 -6.05
C PRO A 2 8.73 -36.15 -4.67
N VAL A 3 9.95 -36.66 -4.53
CA VAL A 3 10.52 -37.13 -3.26
C VAL A 3 11.70 -36.24 -2.86
N LYS A 4 11.91 -36.02 -1.55
CA LYS A 4 13.08 -35.29 -1.06
C LYS A 4 14.37 -36.00 -1.50
N ASN A 5 15.38 -35.22 -1.91
CA ASN A 5 16.64 -35.67 -2.50
C ASN A 5 16.50 -36.36 -3.86
N GLN A 6 15.35 -36.27 -4.51
CA GLN A 6 15.21 -36.74 -5.89
C GLN A 6 15.88 -35.75 -6.86
N HIS A 7 16.58 -36.29 -7.85
CA HIS A 7 17.22 -35.55 -8.94
C HIS A 7 16.36 -35.63 -10.20
N PHE A 8 16.30 -34.54 -10.95
CA PHE A 8 15.68 -34.50 -12.27
C PHE A 8 16.24 -33.33 -13.09
N THR A 9 16.20 -33.43 -14.41
CA THR A 9 16.48 -32.30 -15.30
C THR A 9 15.19 -31.54 -15.56
N GLY A 10 15.23 -30.21 -15.45
CA GLY A 10 14.08 -29.36 -15.68
C GLY A 10 14.44 -28.02 -16.27
N ARG A 11 13.44 -27.38 -16.87
CA ARG A 11 13.55 -26.05 -17.48
C ARG A 11 12.80 -25.01 -16.65
N CYS A 12 13.41 -23.86 -16.42
CA CYS A 12 12.75 -22.73 -15.78
C CYS A 12 11.74 -22.08 -16.75
N GLU A 13 10.49 -21.98 -16.34
CA GLU A 13 9.38 -21.46 -17.16
C GLU A 13 8.83 -20.11 -16.68
N ASP A 14 9.12 -19.71 -15.44
CA ASP A 14 8.62 -18.47 -14.84
C ASP A 14 9.43 -18.15 -13.57
N TYR A 15 9.07 -17.08 -12.87
CA TYR A 15 9.61 -16.71 -11.57
C TYR A 15 8.54 -16.62 -10.48
N THR A 16 8.93 -16.90 -9.25
CA THR A 16 8.15 -16.51 -8.06
C THR A 16 8.29 -15.02 -7.78
N TYR A 17 7.46 -14.48 -6.89
CA TYR A 17 7.50 -13.05 -6.53
C TYR A 17 8.84 -12.59 -5.94
N ASP A 18 9.62 -13.52 -5.35
CA ASP A 18 10.93 -13.28 -4.75
C ASP A 18 12.10 -13.70 -5.67
N GLY A 19 11.81 -14.04 -6.93
CA GLY A 19 12.82 -14.26 -7.97
C GLY A 19 13.40 -15.68 -8.03
N MET A 20 12.74 -16.69 -7.45
CA MET A 20 13.11 -18.08 -7.65
C MET A 20 12.55 -18.57 -8.99
N GLY A 21 13.31 -19.37 -9.73
CA GLY A 21 12.83 -20.01 -10.95
C GLY A 21 11.73 -21.03 -10.65
N VAL A 22 10.71 -21.07 -11.49
CA VAL A 22 9.60 -22.04 -11.43
C VAL A 22 9.85 -23.12 -12.47
N VAL A 23 9.99 -24.36 -12.00
CA VAL A 23 10.22 -25.54 -12.83
C VAL A 23 9.08 -26.54 -12.61
N ARG A 24 8.52 -27.09 -13.69
CA ARG A 24 7.46 -28.11 -13.59
C ARG A 24 8.05 -29.50 -13.39
N TYR A 25 7.49 -30.23 -12.44
CA TYR A 25 7.73 -31.66 -12.24
C TYR A 25 6.39 -32.40 -12.21
N GLY A 26 5.96 -32.91 -13.37
CA GLY A 26 4.60 -33.42 -13.55
C GLY A 26 3.56 -32.32 -13.26
N THR A 27 2.72 -32.52 -12.25
CA THR A 27 1.72 -31.54 -11.80
C THR A 27 2.23 -30.57 -10.73
N PHE A 28 3.44 -30.77 -10.19
CA PHE A 28 4.01 -29.92 -9.14
C PHE A 28 4.84 -28.77 -9.72
N CYS A 29 4.80 -27.63 -9.04
CA CYS A 29 5.76 -26.54 -9.22
C CYS A 29 6.93 -26.72 -8.24
N VAL A 30 8.15 -26.66 -8.76
CA VAL A 30 9.40 -26.68 -7.99
C VAL A 30 10.04 -25.30 -8.06
N PHE A 31 10.21 -24.63 -6.92
CA PHE A 31 10.84 -23.32 -6.82
C PHE A 31 12.34 -23.48 -6.58
N VAL A 32 13.16 -22.97 -7.48
CA VAL A 32 14.60 -23.17 -7.51
C VAL A 32 15.32 -21.83 -7.50
N LYS A 33 16.14 -21.60 -6.47
CA LYS A 33 17.01 -20.42 -6.42
C LYS A 33 18.08 -20.52 -7.52
N ASP A 34 18.54 -19.38 -8.05
CA ASP A 34 19.66 -19.29 -9.00
C ASP A 34 19.37 -19.89 -10.40
N MET A 35 18.09 -19.85 -10.82
CA MET A 35 17.67 -20.17 -12.19
C MET A 35 17.13 -18.93 -12.89
N ALA A 36 17.58 -18.70 -14.11
CA ALA A 36 17.05 -17.72 -15.06
C ALA A 36 15.99 -18.37 -15.97
N TYR A 37 15.13 -17.55 -16.58
CA TYR A 37 14.07 -18.00 -17.48
C TYR A 37 14.66 -18.79 -18.64
N GLY A 38 14.19 -20.03 -18.82
CA GLY A 38 14.67 -20.93 -19.86
C GLY A 38 15.97 -21.66 -19.55
N ASP A 39 16.57 -21.47 -18.36
CA ASP A 39 17.68 -22.32 -17.89
C ASP A 39 17.22 -23.78 -17.88
N GLU A 40 18.07 -24.69 -18.38
CA GLU A 40 17.90 -26.14 -18.28
C GLU A 40 19.05 -26.70 -17.44
N GLY A 41 18.73 -27.54 -16.46
CA GLY A 41 19.76 -28.12 -15.60
C GLY A 41 19.26 -29.19 -14.65
N GLU A 42 20.21 -29.84 -14.00
CA GLU A 42 19.98 -30.86 -12.98
C GLU A 42 19.56 -30.19 -11.66
N ILE A 43 18.41 -30.59 -11.14
CA ILE A 43 17.80 -30.03 -9.94
C ILE A 43 17.61 -31.16 -8.92
N VAL A 44 17.93 -30.86 -7.66
CA VAL A 44 17.61 -31.73 -6.53
C VAL A 44 16.51 -31.13 -5.67
N ILE A 45 15.55 -31.94 -5.27
CA ILE A 45 14.45 -31.52 -4.38
C ILE A 45 14.95 -31.45 -2.95
N THR A 46 14.89 -30.26 -2.34
CA THR A 46 15.41 -30.01 -0.98
C THR A 46 14.32 -30.04 0.08
N ALA A 47 13.09 -29.65 -0.27
CA ALA A 47 11.95 -29.68 0.64
C ALA A 47 10.63 -29.85 -0.12
N LEU A 48 9.72 -30.62 0.48
CA LEU A 48 8.35 -30.78 -0.01
C LEU A 48 7.39 -29.90 0.79
N ARG A 49 6.37 -29.38 0.10
CA ARG A 49 5.19 -28.74 0.66
C ARG A 49 3.95 -29.42 0.07
N LYS A 50 2.77 -28.98 0.52
CA LYS A 50 1.49 -29.60 0.13
C LYS A 50 1.28 -29.55 -1.40
N ASP A 51 1.45 -28.38 -2.00
CA ASP A 51 1.11 -28.11 -3.41
C ASP A 51 2.32 -27.73 -4.29
N TYR A 52 3.52 -27.66 -3.69
CA TYR A 52 4.75 -27.28 -4.37
C TYR A 52 5.98 -27.87 -3.68
N ALA A 53 7.16 -27.72 -4.28
CA ALA A 53 8.42 -28.13 -3.70
C ALA A 53 9.48 -27.04 -3.82
N TYR A 54 10.53 -27.12 -3.01
CA TYR A 54 11.75 -26.35 -3.19
C TYR A 54 12.84 -27.24 -3.77
N GLY A 55 13.59 -26.69 -4.72
CA GLY A 55 14.72 -27.35 -5.34
C GLY A 55 15.98 -26.51 -5.28
N ARG A 56 17.11 -27.15 -5.61
CA ARG A 56 18.41 -26.49 -5.79
C ARG A 56 18.99 -26.92 -7.12
N LEU A 57 19.41 -25.94 -7.93
CA LEU A 57 20.16 -26.18 -9.15
C LEU A 57 21.54 -26.77 -8.77
N LEU A 58 21.81 -27.99 -9.22
CA LEU A 58 23.09 -28.67 -9.02
C LEU A 58 24.06 -28.35 -10.16
N LYS A 59 23.57 -28.43 -11.39
CA LYS A 59 24.35 -28.22 -12.60
C LYS A 59 23.51 -27.53 -13.66
N LEU A 60 24.02 -26.44 -14.20
CA LEU A 60 23.46 -25.82 -15.39
C LEU A 60 23.93 -26.59 -16.63
N GLU A 61 22.99 -27.01 -17.48
CA GLU A 61 23.29 -27.65 -18.76
C GLU A 61 23.19 -26.65 -19.91
N LYS A 62 22.19 -25.76 -19.86
CA LYS A 62 21.98 -24.71 -20.86
C LYS A 62 21.49 -23.43 -20.21
N ALA A 63 22.17 -22.33 -20.49
CA ALA A 63 21.78 -21.01 -20.03
C ALA A 63 20.55 -20.49 -20.78
N GLY A 64 19.61 -19.91 -20.03
CA GLY A 64 18.39 -19.28 -20.51
C GLY A 64 18.56 -17.80 -20.81
N ARG A 65 17.43 -17.13 -21.06
CA ARG A 65 17.40 -15.70 -21.36
C ARG A 65 17.81 -14.89 -20.14
N GLY A 66 18.72 -13.94 -20.36
CA GLY A 66 19.09 -12.98 -19.34
C GLY A 66 19.93 -13.57 -18.22
N ARG A 67 20.44 -14.81 -18.34
CA ARG A 67 21.41 -15.33 -17.37
C ARG A 67 22.71 -14.52 -17.42
N SER A 68 23.25 -14.21 -16.25
CA SER A 68 24.54 -13.55 -16.07
C SER A 68 25.31 -14.20 -14.93
N GLU A 69 26.64 -14.12 -14.97
CA GLU A 69 27.46 -14.55 -13.84
C GLU A 69 27.34 -13.52 -12.70
N PRO A 70 27.04 -13.94 -11.46
CA PRO A 70 26.96 -13.03 -10.32
C PRO A 70 28.31 -12.36 -10.03
N VAL A 71 28.29 -11.04 -9.81
CA VAL A 71 29.50 -10.29 -9.40
C VAL A 71 29.96 -10.67 -8.00
N CYS A 72 29.02 -10.98 -7.10
CA CYS A 72 29.34 -11.39 -5.74
C CYS A 72 29.51 -12.91 -5.65
N PRO A 73 30.66 -13.42 -5.16
CA PRO A 73 30.88 -14.86 -4.98
C PRO A 73 29.94 -15.47 -3.92
N LEU A 74 29.40 -14.65 -3.02
CA LEU A 74 28.45 -15.07 -1.98
C LEU A 74 26.98 -15.06 -2.43
N SER A 75 26.66 -14.63 -3.67
CA SER A 75 25.28 -14.47 -4.18
C SER A 75 24.40 -15.71 -3.98
N LYS A 76 24.96 -16.91 -4.15
CA LYS A 76 24.24 -18.19 -4.00
C LYS A 76 23.81 -18.47 -2.56
N VAL A 77 24.57 -18.00 -1.57
CA VAL A 77 24.37 -18.33 -0.14
C VAL A 77 23.85 -17.17 0.70
N CYS A 78 24.28 -15.95 0.42
CA CYS A 78 23.88 -14.73 1.12
C CYS A 78 22.38 -14.46 0.92
N GLY A 79 21.71 -14.01 1.98
CA GLY A 79 20.31 -13.60 1.93
C GLY A 79 20.06 -12.22 1.33
N GLY A 80 21.12 -11.46 1.01
CA GLY A 80 21.01 -10.04 0.67
C GLY A 80 20.64 -9.73 -0.80
N CYS A 81 21.02 -10.58 -1.76
CA CYS A 81 20.76 -10.38 -3.19
C CYS A 81 20.14 -11.64 -3.77
N GLN A 82 19.01 -11.52 -4.47
CA GLN A 82 18.25 -12.65 -5.01
C GLN A 82 18.36 -12.78 -6.53
N LEU A 83 18.77 -11.71 -7.23
CA LEU A 83 18.68 -11.64 -8.70
C LEU A 83 20.04 -11.48 -9.41
N GLN A 84 21.18 -11.62 -8.73
CA GLN A 84 22.50 -11.41 -9.38
C GLN A 84 22.81 -12.39 -10.50
N HIS A 85 22.11 -13.53 -10.58
CA HIS A 85 22.19 -14.48 -11.68
C HIS A 85 21.46 -14.03 -12.94
N LEU A 86 20.75 -12.90 -12.86
CA LEU A 86 20.09 -12.23 -13.98
C LEU A 86 20.90 -11.00 -14.40
N SER A 87 21.02 -10.79 -15.71
CA SER A 87 21.49 -9.53 -16.27
C SER A 87 20.61 -8.38 -15.80
N TYR A 88 21.18 -7.19 -15.68
CA TYR A 88 20.44 -6.07 -15.11
C TYR A 88 19.14 -5.74 -15.88
N HIS A 89 19.18 -5.86 -17.21
CA HIS A 89 17.99 -5.74 -18.05
C HIS A 89 16.90 -6.76 -17.69
N GLU A 90 17.26 -8.02 -17.45
CA GLU A 90 16.28 -9.05 -17.07
C GLU A 90 15.75 -8.82 -15.64
N GLN A 91 16.55 -8.24 -14.73
CA GLN A 91 16.06 -7.82 -13.41
C GLN A 91 14.97 -6.74 -13.52
N LEU A 92 15.20 -5.73 -14.37
CA LEU A 92 14.23 -4.67 -14.63
C LEU A 92 12.94 -5.24 -15.22
N ARG A 93 13.06 -6.11 -16.23
CA ARG A 93 11.92 -6.80 -16.84
C ARG A 93 11.12 -7.59 -15.80
N PHE A 94 11.78 -8.40 -14.97
CA PHE A 94 11.14 -9.17 -13.91
C PHE A 94 10.33 -8.26 -12.97
N LYS A 95 10.91 -7.15 -12.51
CA LYS A 95 10.25 -6.20 -11.60
C LYS A 95 9.06 -5.52 -12.25
N GLU A 96 9.19 -5.12 -13.50
CA GLU A 96 8.10 -4.50 -14.26
C GLU A 96 6.93 -5.49 -14.45
N GLU A 97 7.21 -6.73 -14.84
CA GLU A 97 6.20 -7.79 -14.95
C GLU A 97 5.56 -8.10 -13.59
N LEU A 98 6.32 -8.08 -12.50
CA LEU A 98 5.79 -8.25 -11.14
C LEU A 98 4.78 -7.16 -10.77
N VAL A 99 5.09 -5.88 -11.07
CA VAL A 99 4.15 -4.77 -10.84
C VAL A 99 2.91 -4.95 -11.71
N ARG A 100 3.10 -5.15 -13.03
CA ARG A 100 2.00 -5.35 -13.99
C ARG A 100 1.05 -6.47 -13.58
N ASN A 101 1.60 -7.64 -13.24
CA ASN A 101 0.80 -8.79 -12.83
C ASN A 101 -0.01 -8.52 -11.56
N ASN A 102 0.57 -7.86 -10.56
CA ASN A 102 -0.15 -7.53 -9.32
C ASN A 102 -1.27 -6.50 -9.57
N ILE A 103 -0.99 -5.44 -10.33
CA ILE A 103 -1.99 -4.42 -10.68
C ILE A 103 -3.16 -5.05 -11.44
N THR A 104 -2.89 -5.86 -12.46
CA THR A 104 -3.95 -6.49 -13.26
C THR A 104 -4.73 -7.53 -12.46
N ARG A 105 -4.06 -8.43 -11.74
CA ARG A 105 -4.72 -9.57 -11.06
C ARG A 105 -5.41 -9.18 -9.76
N ILE A 106 -4.82 -8.28 -8.97
CA ILE A 106 -5.35 -7.91 -7.64
C ILE A 106 -6.28 -6.70 -7.77
N ALA A 107 -5.86 -5.65 -8.49
CA ALA A 107 -6.62 -4.42 -8.58
C ALA A 107 -7.65 -4.41 -9.70
N GLY A 108 -7.46 -5.21 -10.75
CA GLY A 108 -8.31 -5.17 -11.95
C GLY A 108 -8.16 -3.86 -12.75
N ILE A 109 -7.09 -3.10 -12.50
CA ILE A 109 -6.84 -1.81 -13.14
C ILE A 109 -6.21 -2.05 -14.51
N LYS A 110 -6.74 -1.38 -15.53
CA LYS A 110 -6.29 -1.47 -16.93
C LYS A 110 -5.22 -0.45 -17.30
N THR A 111 -4.92 0.51 -16.43
CA THR A 111 -3.88 1.52 -16.64
C THR A 111 -2.55 0.85 -16.95
N GLU A 112 -1.90 1.30 -18.03
CA GLU A 112 -0.63 0.76 -18.44
C GLU A 112 0.46 1.06 -17.39
N VAL A 113 1.28 0.06 -17.10
CA VAL A 113 2.46 0.22 -16.24
C VAL A 113 3.58 0.76 -17.10
N SER A 114 4.07 1.96 -16.76
CA SER A 114 5.20 2.59 -17.45
C SER A 114 6.45 1.73 -17.35
N PRO A 115 7.38 1.83 -18.33
CA PRO A 115 8.67 1.16 -18.25
C PRO A 115 9.38 1.49 -16.93
N ILE A 116 9.94 0.47 -16.26
CA ILE A 116 10.66 0.68 -15.00
C ILE A 116 11.86 1.62 -15.18
N ILE A 117 12.02 2.58 -14.26
CA ILE A 117 13.23 3.42 -14.24
C ILE A 117 14.33 2.66 -13.51
N GLY A 118 15.39 2.32 -14.23
CA GLY A 118 16.56 1.63 -13.69
C GLY A 118 17.51 2.57 -12.92
N ALA A 119 18.34 1.96 -12.07
CA ALA A 119 19.48 2.59 -11.45
C ALA A 119 20.61 2.82 -12.45
N GLY A 120 21.18 4.04 -12.43
CA GLY A 120 22.37 4.35 -13.23
C GLY A 120 23.60 3.53 -12.80
N GLU A 121 23.72 3.24 -11.50
CA GLU A 121 24.76 2.37 -10.95
C GLU A 121 24.10 1.27 -10.08
N PRO A 122 24.01 0.03 -10.59
CA PRO A 122 23.28 -1.06 -9.94
C PRO A 122 24.09 -1.77 -8.84
N LEU A 123 25.33 -1.34 -8.59
CA LEU A 123 26.19 -1.82 -7.50
C LEU A 123 26.61 -0.66 -6.58
N TYR A 124 27.23 -0.97 -5.45
CA TYR A 124 27.82 0.00 -4.52
C TYR A 124 26.87 1.11 -4.02
N TYR A 125 25.55 0.97 -4.19
CA TYR A 125 24.58 2.04 -3.99
C TYR A 125 24.13 2.24 -2.54
N ARG A 126 24.26 1.21 -1.68
CA ARG A 126 23.71 1.22 -0.32
C ARG A 126 24.51 2.15 0.60
N ASN A 127 23.82 3.14 1.15
CA ASN A 127 24.32 4.06 2.18
C ASN A 127 24.17 3.50 3.61
N LYS A 128 23.59 2.30 3.79
CA LYS A 128 23.42 1.67 5.10
C LYS A 128 23.59 0.15 5.00
N CYS A 129 24.38 -0.40 5.91
CA CYS A 129 24.49 -1.83 6.12
C CYS A 129 24.40 -2.20 7.60
N GLN A 130 23.79 -3.36 7.87
CA GLN A 130 23.67 -3.96 9.19
C GLN A 130 24.20 -5.40 9.10
N LEU A 131 25.23 -5.69 9.89
CA LEU A 131 25.99 -6.93 9.86
C LEU A 131 25.89 -7.58 11.24
N PRO A 132 25.24 -8.74 11.40
CA PRO A 132 25.34 -9.51 12.63
C PRO A 132 26.80 -9.86 12.95
N VAL A 133 27.08 -9.85 14.24
CA VAL A 133 28.34 -10.30 14.82
C VAL A 133 28.03 -11.48 15.72
N GLY A 134 28.84 -12.52 15.63
CA GLY A 134 28.72 -13.70 16.49
C GLY A 134 30.04 -14.46 16.56
N THR A 135 29.97 -15.69 17.07
CA THR A 135 31.11 -16.60 17.14
C THR A 135 30.77 -17.92 16.45
N ASP A 136 31.74 -18.50 15.75
CA ASP A 136 31.62 -19.85 15.20
C ASP A 136 31.76 -20.92 16.31
N ARG A 137 31.64 -22.20 15.92
CA ARG A 137 31.78 -23.33 16.86
C ARG A 137 33.17 -23.44 17.50
N ASN A 138 34.18 -22.84 16.90
CA ASN A 138 35.56 -22.83 17.39
C ASN A 138 35.85 -21.58 18.25
N GLY A 139 34.87 -20.70 18.43
CA GLY A 139 35.00 -19.46 19.19
C GLY A 139 35.59 -18.29 18.40
N ASN A 140 35.80 -18.43 17.08
CA ASN A 140 36.28 -17.33 16.25
C ASN A 140 35.14 -16.35 15.96
N THR A 141 35.46 -15.05 15.93
CA THR A 141 34.50 -14.01 15.55
C THR A 141 34.03 -14.21 14.10
N VAL A 142 32.72 -14.17 13.88
CA VAL A 142 32.09 -14.16 12.56
C VAL A 142 31.31 -12.87 12.38
N LEU A 143 31.59 -12.17 11.29
CA LEU A 143 30.90 -10.93 10.89
C LEU A 143 30.52 -11.03 9.41
N GLY A 144 29.26 -10.74 9.10
CA GLY A 144 28.80 -10.70 7.72
C GLY A 144 27.29 -10.67 7.62
N PHE A 145 26.72 -11.44 6.70
CA PHE A 145 25.26 -11.50 6.49
C PHE A 145 24.70 -12.87 6.84
N TYR A 146 23.42 -12.90 7.17
CA TYR A 146 22.72 -14.16 7.33
C TYR A 146 22.62 -14.93 6.00
N ARG A 147 22.80 -16.24 6.08
CA ARG A 147 22.48 -17.18 5.00
C ARG A 147 20.99 -17.06 4.66
N PHE A 148 20.66 -17.21 3.37
CA PHE A 148 19.28 -17.18 2.90
C PHE A 148 18.39 -18.14 3.72
N ASN A 149 17.31 -17.60 4.31
CA ASN A 149 16.35 -18.30 5.18
C ASN A 149 16.98 -18.96 6.43
N SER A 150 18.02 -18.37 7.03
CA SER A 150 18.68 -18.85 8.25
C SER A 150 19.17 -17.68 9.11
N HIS A 151 19.56 -17.95 10.36
CA HIS A 151 20.31 -17.03 11.23
C HIS A 151 21.80 -17.37 11.31
N GLU A 152 22.27 -18.29 10.46
CA GLU A 152 23.69 -18.58 10.30
C GLU A 152 24.40 -17.41 9.62
N ILE A 153 25.43 -16.86 10.28
CA ILE A 153 26.22 -15.75 9.74
C ILE A 153 27.26 -16.31 8.76
N ILE A 154 27.30 -15.74 7.56
CA ILE A 154 28.32 -16.03 6.56
C ILE A 154 29.40 -14.96 6.66
N PRO A 155 30.68 -15.34 6.93
CA PRO A 155 31.80 -14.41 6.90
C PRO A 155 31.79 -13.63 5.59
N THR A 156 31.79 -12.29 5.67
CA THR A 156 31.72 -11.43 4.48
C THR A 156 32.80 -10.37 4.53
N GLU A 157 33.72 -10.43 3.57
CA GLU A 157 34.80 -9.44 3.43
C GLU A 157 34.37 -8.24 2.57
N LYS A 158 33.58 -8.51 1.53
CA LYS A 158 33.11 -7.49 0.60
C LYS A 158 31.64 -7.69 0.27
N CYS A 159 30.88 -6.61 0.44
CA CYS A 159 29.54 -6.48 -0.09
C CYS A 159 29.57 -5.53 -1.29
N TYR A 160 29.25 -6.05 -2.47
CA TYR A 160 29.19 -5.28 -3.72
C TYR A 160 28.02 -4.30 -3.79
N LEU A 161 27.17 -4.23 -2.76
CA LEU A 161 26.16 -3.19 -2.62
C LEU A 161 26.62 -2.02 -1.74
N GLN A 162 27.68 -2.19 -0.94
CA GLN A 162 28.24 -1.14 -0.09
C GLN A 162 29.46 -0.51 -0.75
N SER A 163 29.76 0.76 -0.40
CA SER A 163 30.98 1.43 -0.87
C SER A 163 32.26 0.69 -0.44
N ASP A 164 33.34 0.88 -1.20
CA ASP A 164 34.64 0.27 -0.83
C ASP A 164 35.16 0.78 0.53
N LYS A 165 34.87 2.04 0.90
CA LYS A 165 35.24 2.56 2.22
C LYS A 165 34.47 1.88 3.36
N ALA A 166 33.17 1.64 3.20
CA ALA A 166 32.39 0.87 4.18
C ALA A 166 32.87 -0.59 4.28
N ASN A 167 33.25 -1.21 3.17
CA ASN A 167 33.83 -2.56 3.17
C ASN A 167 35.19 -2.59 3.90
N ARG A 168 36.11 -1.65 3.62
CA ARG A 168 37.40 -1.56 4.33
C ARG A 168 37.21 -1.34 5.83
N LEU A 169 36.30 -0.45 6.21
CA LEU A 169 36.00 -0.18 7.62
C LEU A 169 35.40 -1.42 8.31
N THR A 170 34.54 -2.17 7.61
CA THR A 170 34.01 -3.45 8.10
C THR A 170 35.12 -4.45 8.41
N VAL A 171 36.10 -4.61 7.51
CA VAL A 171 37.24 -5.52 7.70
C VAL A 171 38.09 -5.09 8.90
N LEU A 172 38.44 -3.81 8.99
CA LEU A 172 39.20 -3.25 10.11
C LEU A 172 38.49 -3.49 11.46
N ILE A 173 37.17 -3.23 11.51
CA ILE A 173 36.39 -3.45 12.72
C ILE A 173 36.33 -4.93 13.07
N ARG A 174 36.15 -5.82 12.09
CA ARG A 174 36.19 -7.27 12.32
C ARG A 174 37.50 -7.70 12.97
N GLU A 175 38.63 -7.25 12.46
CA GLU A 175 39.97 -7.56 13.00
C GLU A 175 40.10 -7.12 14.46
N MET A 176 39.60 -5.92 14.81
CA MET A 176 39.59 -5.45 16.19
C MET A 176 38.64 -6.25 17.10
N ILE A 177 37.47 -6.65 16.60
CA ILE A 177 36.53 -7.50 17.36
C ILE A 177 37.18 -8.85 17.67
N GLU A 178 37.96 -9.40 16.74
CA GLU A 178 38.74 -10.62 16.94
C GLU A 178 39.90 -10.41 17.92
N GLU A 179 40.72 -9.38 17.70
CA GLU A 179 41.86 -9.00 18.56
C GLU A 179 41.45 -8.86 20.03
N TYR A 180 40.34 -8.16 20.29
CA TYR A 180 39.82 -7.90 21.64
C TYR A 180 38.77 -8.90 22.11
N ARG A 181 38.49 -9.97 21.34
CA ARG A 181 37.53 -11.04 21.66
C ARG A 181 36.12 -10.54 22.01
N LEU A 182 35.62 -9.57 21.24
CA LEU A 182 34.34 -8.89 21.48
C LEU A 182 33.14 -9.53 20.77
N GLY A 183 33.31 -10.69 20.13
CA GLY A 183 32.26 -11.36 19.34
C GLY A 183 30.99 -11.72 20.12
N ASN A 184 31.06 -11.81 21.45
CA ASN A 184 29.91 -12.05 22.33
C ASN A 184 29.38 -10.78 23.02
N GLU A 185 30.08 -9.64 22.90
CA GLU A 185 29.65 -8.36 23.48
C GLU A 185 28.94 -7.47 22.43
N ILE A 186 29.37 -7.59 21.17
CA ILE A 186 28.78 -6.91 20.02
C ILE A 186 27.79 -7.85 19.32
N ARG A 187 26.55 -7.40 19.18
CA ARG A 187 25.47 -8.13 18.52
C ARG A 187 25.39 -7.83 17.03
N HIS A 188 25.54 -6.56 16.65
CA HIS A 188 25.58 -6.12 15.25
C HIS A 188 26.54 -4.94 15.08
N LEU A 189 27.12 -4.86 13.89
CA LEU A 189 27.78 -3.67 13.38
C LEU A 189 26.85 -3.02 12.34
N MET A 190 26.52 -1.74 12.50
CA MET A 190 25.85 -0.98 11.46
C MET A 190 26.75 0.16 10.97
N ILE A 191 26.86 0.31 9.66
CA ILE A 191 27.59 1.41 9.04
C ILE A 191 26.61 2.18 8.16
N ARG A 192 26.61 3.50 8.31
CA ARG A 192 25.96 4.44 7.40
C ARG A 192 27.03 5.24 6.67
N ASP A 193 26.82 5.46 5.39
CA ASP A 193 27.73 6.13 4.47
C ASP A 193 26.97 7.06 3.52
N MET A 194 26.95 8.34 3.88
CA MET A 194 26.30 9.39 3.10
C MET A 194 27.28 9.90 2.04
N LYS A 195 27.07 9.45 0.81
CA LYS A 195 28.01 9.69 -0.29
C LYS A 195 28.12 11.18 -0.65
N ALA A 196 27.01 11.92 -0.62
CA ALA A 196 26.98 13.30 -1.10
C ALA A 196 27.75 14.27 -0.19
N THR A 197 27.78 13.99 1.11
CA THR A 197 28.47 14.79 2.14
C THR A 197 29.79 14.16 2.60
N ALA A 198 30.07 12.94 2.16
CA ALA A 198 31.17 12.11 2.62
C ALA A 198 31.19 11.89 4.15
N GLU A 199 30.02 11.83 4.78
CA GLU A 199 29.87 11.56 6.21
C GLU A 199 29.50 10.10 6.48
N MET A 200 30.18 9.49 7.45
CA MET A 200 29.94 8.13 7.90
C MET A 200 29.58 8.07 9.38
N MET A 201 28.67 7.16 9.72
CA MET A 201 28.34 6.79 11.08
C MET A 201 28.58 5.31 11.28
N VAL A 202 29.33 4.97 12.34
CA VAL A 202 29.49 3.60 12.81
C VAL A 202 28.61 3.41 14.03
N VAL A 203 27.83 2.34 14.06
CA VAL A 203 26.97 2.01 15.19
C VAL A 203 27.28 0.61 15.68
N PHE A 204 27.78 0.51 16.90
CA PHE A 204 27.95 -0.75 17.61
C PHE A 204 26.65 -1.08 18.34
N VAL A 205 26.01 -2.18 17.96
CA VAL A 205 24.87 -2.71 18.71
C VAL A 205 25.40 -3.70 19.72
N THR A 206 25.21 -3.44 21.01
CA THR A 206 25.87 -4.19 22.10
C THR A 206 24.84 -4.79 23.06
N TRP A 207 25.19 -5.93 23.67
CA TRP A 207 24.34 -6.55 24.70
C TRP A 207 24.32 -5.75 26.00
N LYS A 208 25.45 -5.14 26.34
CA LYS A 208 25.67 -4.38 27.58
C LYS A 208 26.11 -2.96 27.27
N GLU A 209 26.02 -2.11 28.27
CA GLU A 209 26.48 -0.72 28.22
C GLU A 209 28.00 -0.59 28.26
N GLU A 210 28.66 -1.38 29.10
CA GLU A 210 30.12 -1.40 29.18
C GLU A 210 30.68 -2.44 28.20
N VAL A 211 31.54 -2.00 27.28
CA VAL A 211 32.24 -2.85 26.31
C VAL A 211 33.74 -2.62 26.43
N PRO A 212 34.54 -3.68 26.67
CA PRO A 212 36.00 -3.56 26.74
C PRO A 212 36.60 -2.96 25.47
N HIS A 213 37.67 -2.18 25.63
CA HIS A 213 38.45 -1.58 24.53
C HIS A 213 37.67 -0.68 23.55
N ILE A 214 36.44 -0.28 23.89
CA ILE A 214 35.59 0.47 22.97
C ILE A 214 36.17 1.84 22.60
N ARG A 215 36.95 2.46 23.51
CA ARG A 215 37.62 3.75 23.26
C ARG A 215 38.75 3.60 22.25
N GLU A 216 39.61 2.61 22.44
CA GLU A 216 40.72 2.27 21.56
C GLU A 216 40.22 1.91 20.15
N ILE A 217 39.11 1.18 20.06
CA ILE A 217 38.43 0.88 18.79
C ILE A 217 37.97 2.18 18.11
N CYS A 218 37.33 3.10 18.84
CA CYS A 218 36.88 4.38 18.28
C CYS A 218 38.06 5.20 17.73
N GLU A 219 39.16 5.29 18.47
CA GLU A 219 40.37 6.01 18.04
C GLU A 219 40.96 5.43 16.76
N ARG A 220 41.07 4.09 16.67
CA ARG A 220 41.57 3.40 15.47
C ARG A 220 40.67 3.63 14.25
N ILE A 221 39.35 3.59 14.43
CA ILE A 221 38.37 3.87 13.37
C ILE A 221 38.57 5.28 12.80
N VAL A 222 38.62 6.28 13.68
CA VAL A 222 38.71 7.70 13.29
C VAL A 222 40.07 8.02 12.63
N ASN A 223 41.13 7.34 13.06
CA ASN A 223 42.45 7.47 12.46
C ASN A 223 42.53 6.82 11.07
N ALA A 224 41.81 5.72 10.85
CA ALA A 224 41.79 5.00 9.59
C ALA A 224 40.86 5.63 8.53
N GLU A 225 39.73 6.21 8.94
CA GLU A 225 38.73 6.79 8.02
C GLU A 225 38.22 8.14 8.53
N ARG A 226 38.72 9.22 7.91
CA ARG A 226 38.38 10.61 8.29
C ARG A 226 36.93 10.99 7.98
N SER A 227 36.25 10.24 7.10
CA SER A 227 34.81 10.40 6.86
C SER A 227 33.94 9.98 8.05
N VAL A 228 34.46 9.23 9.03
CA VAL A 228 33.69 8.88 10.23
C VAL A 228 33.49 10.11 11.10
N ARG A 229 32.25 10.62 11.12
CA ARG A 229 31.84 11.79 11.92
C ARG A 229 31.05 11.41 13.17
N SER A 230 30.60 10.17 13.25
CA SER A 230 29.78 9.68 14.35
C SER A 230 30.11 8.23 14.67
N ILE A 231 30.34 7.93 15.95
CA ILE A 231 30.34 6.57 16.46
C ILE A 231 29.32 6.49 17.59
N ILE A 232 28.33 5.62 17.43
CA ILE A 232 27.22 5.43 18.38
C ILE A 232 27.27 4.01 18.93
N GLN A 233 26.99 3.86 20.21
CA GLN A 233 26.64 2.58 20.81
C GLN A 233 25.13 2.50 20.97
N SER A 234 24.49 1.48 20.41
CA SER A 234 23.07 1.18 20.61
C SER A 234 22.93 -0.05 21.50
N ILE A 235 22.40 0.12 22.70
CA ILE A 235 22.41 -0.94 23.73
C ILE A 235 21.11 -1.73 23.65
N ASN A 236 21.20 -2.99 23.23
CA ASN A 236 20.06 -3.88 23.07
C ASN A 236 20.26 -5.22 23.79
N PRO A 237 19.80 -5.35 25.06
CA PRO A 237 19.91 -6.59 25.82
C PRO A 237 18.84 -7.63 25.45
N GLU A 238 17.86 -7.28 24.61
CA GLU A 238 16.71 -8.14 24.32
C GLU A 238 17.05 -9.18 23.24
N GLN A 239 16.61 -10.43 23.44
CA GLN A 239 16.64 -11.47 22.41
C GLN A 239 15.46 -11.28 21.45
N THR A 240 15.64 -10.38 20.48
CA THR A 240 14.59 -9.97 19.53
C THR A 240 15.15 -9.82 18.12
N ASN A 241 14.27 -9.72 17.13
CA ASN A 241 14.65 -9.39 15.74
C ASN A 241 14.89 -7.89 15.54
N VAL A 242 14.49 -7.05 16.51
CA VAL A 242 14.82 -5.62 16.49
C VAL A 242 16.32 -5.46 16.72
N VAL A 243 17.02 -4.86 15.77
CA VAL A 243 18.49 -4.71 15.82
C VAL A 243 18.86 -3.64 16.85
N LEU A 244 18.44 -2.39 16.63
CA LEU A 244 18.80 -1.26 17.49
C LEU A 244 18.05 -1.30 18.83
N GLY A 245 18.74 -0.94 19.90
CA GLY A 245 18.17 -0.84 21.25
C GLY A 245 17.51 0.50 21.52
N LYS A 246 16.81 0.62 22.66
CA LYS A 246 16.12 1.86 23.06
C LYS A 246 17.06 2.92 23.64
N ARG A 247 18.24 2.51 24.11
CA ARG A 247 19.26 3.39 24.68
C ARG A 247 20.42 3.51 23.70
N GLU A 248 20.98 4.71 23.60
CA GLU A 248 22.17 4.98 22.82
C GLU A 248 23.16 5.85 23.59
N LYS A 249 24.44 5.74 23.23
CA LYS A 249 25.55 6.51 23.79
C LYS A 249 26.44 6.98 22.64
N LEU A 250 26.69 8.28 22.60
CA LEU A 250 27.67 8.86 21.68
C LEU A 250 29.08 8.48 22.16
N LEU A 251 29.82 7.76 21.33
CA LEU A 251 31.20 7.36 21.60
C LEU A 251 32.20 8.33 20.99
N TYR A 252 31.88 8.92 19.83
CA TYR A 252 32.72 9.90 19.14
C TYR A 252 31.91 10.80 18.22
N GLY A 253 32.29 12.08 18.18
CA GLY A 253 31.82 13.04 17.17
C GLY A 253 30.41 13.56 17.44
N TRP A 254 29.50 13.35 16.48
CA TRP A 254 28.15 13.92 16.51
C TRP A 254 27.07 12.85 16.66
N GLU A 255 25.92 13.19 17.23
CA GLU A 255 24.76 12.27 17.36
C GLU A 255 24.12 11.92 15.99
N ASN A 256 24.35 12.76 14.98
CA ASN A 256 23.77 12.64 13.65
C ASN A 256 24.83 12.89 12.59
N ILE A 257 24.62 12.29 11.41
CA ILE A 257 25.34 12.64 10.18
C ILE A 257 24.38 13.33 9.20
N GLN A 258 24.92 14.00 8.19
CA GLN A 258 24.14 14.68 7.17
C GLN A 258 24.21 13.96 5.83
N ASP A 259 23.11 13.96 5.07
CA ASP A 259 23.10 13.64 3.63
C ASP A 259 22.38 14.76 2.85
N LEU A 260 22.59 14.75 1.54
CA LEU A 260 21.86 15.60 0.60
C LEU A 260 20.89 14.75 -0.21
N LEU A 261 19.62 15.16 -0.25
CA LEU A 261 18.60 14.51 -1.06
C LEU A 261 17.72 15.54 -1.74
N CYS A 262 17.65 15.47 -3.07
CA CYS A 262 16.92 16.41 -3.91
C CYS A 262 17.31 17.88 -3.64
N GLY A 263 18.57 18.14 -3.25
CA GLY A 263 19.07 19.48 -2.92
C GLY A 263 18.72 19.99 -1.51
N LEU A 264 18.18 19.15 -0.63
CA LEU A 264 17.92 19.46 0.78
C LEU A 264 18.86 18.67 1.69
N LYS A 265 19.22 19.26 2.83
CA LYS A 265 20.06 18.62 3.86
C LYS A 265 19.21 17.87 4.86
N PHE A 266 19.59 16.65 5.21
CA PHE A 266 18.89 15.85 6.22
C PHE A 266 19.86 15.39 7.30
N ASN A 267 19.52 15.65 8.56
CA ASN A 267 20.18 15.02 9.70
C ASN A 267 19.64 13.59 9.85
N ILE A 268 20.55 12.64 10.00
CA ILE A 268 20.30 11.20 10.04
C ILE A 268 20.89 10.66 11.33
N SER A 269 20.02 10.24 12.25
CA SER A 269 20.37 9.53 13.49
C SER A 269 20.55 8.04 13.24
N ALA A 270 21.08 7.31 14.23
CA ALA A 270 21.20 5.85 14.18
C ALA A 270 19.84 5.17 13.90
N HIS A 271 18.78 5.59 14.60
CA HIS A 271 17.44 5.01 14.53
C HIS A 271 16.56 5.54 13.39
N SER A 272 16.92 6.69 12.79
CA SER A 272 16.13 7.27 11.70
C SER A 272 15.96 6.31 10.53
N PHE A 273 14.74 6.18 10.02
CA PHE A 273 14.54 5.58 8.71
C PHE A 273 15.02 6.56 7.65
N TYR A 274 15.87 6.08 6.75
CA TYR A 274 16.37 6.81 5.60
C TYR A 274 16.53 5.83 4.44
N GLN A 275 16.18 6.27 3.24
CA GLN A 275 16.25 5.43 2.06
C GLN A 275 17.70 5.01 1.80
N VAL A 276 17.91 3.71 1.50
CA VAL A 276 19.28 3.17 1.43
C VAL A 276 20.00 3.46 0.12
N ASN A 277 19.29 3.91 -0.91
CA ASN A 277 19.82 4.23 -2.23
C ASN A 277 19.52 5.69 -2.55
N SER A 278 20.32 6.63 -2.02
CA SER A 278 20.04 8.08 -2.15
C SER A 278 19.86 8.51 -3.61
N GLN A 279 20.66 7.97 -4.54
CA GLN A 279 20.58 8.30 -5.96
C GLN A 279 19.23 7.91 -6.59
N GLN A 280 18.73 6.70 -6.31
CA GLN A 280 17.41 6.29 -6.81
C GLN A 280 16.26 6.93 -6.04
N THR A 281 16.47 7.31 -4.77
CA THR A 281 15.48 8.09 -4.03
C THR A 281 15.28 9.46 -4.66
N GLU A 282 16.33 10.10 -5.18
CA GLU A 282 16.15 11.36 -5.91
C GLU A 282 15.27 11.18 -7.16
N VAL A 283 15.45 10.09 -7.89
CA VAL A 283 14.62 9.74 -9.06
C VAL A 283 13.18 9.47 -8.63
N LEU A 284 12.98 8.63 -7.62
CA LEU A 284 11.68 8.24 -7.07
C LEU A 284 10.89 9.47 -6.60
N TYR A 285 11.50 10.29 -5.76
CA TYR A 285 10.85 11.46 -5.18
C TYR A 285 10.70 12.60 -6.19
N SER A 286 11.66 12.83 -7.08
CA SER A 286 11.46 13.78 -8.18
C SER A 286 10.28 13.39 -9.05
N LYS A 287 10.10 12.09 -9.33
CA LYS A 287 8.95 11.60 -10.08
C LYS A 287 7.64 11.77 -9.29
N ALA A 288 7.65 11.53 -7.98
CA ALA A 288 6.48 11.79 -7.13
C ALA A 288 6.08 13.28 -7.16
N ILE A 289 7.06 14.20 -7.06
CA ILE A 289 6.81 15.64 -7.13
C ILE A 289 6.37 16.07 -8.55
N GLU A 290 6.93 15.48 -9.60
CA GLU A 290 6.51 15.70 -10.99
C GLU A 290 5.03 15.31 -11.17
N LEU A 291 4.64 14.12 -10.71
CA LEU A 291 3.26 13.63 -10.80
C LEU A 291 2.28 14.44 -9.95
N ALA A 292 2.76 15.01 -8.84
CA ALA A 292 1.98 15.91 -8.00
C ALA A 292 1.66 17.22 -8.70
N ASP A 293 2.45 17.64 -9.71
CA ASP A 293 2.20 18.82 -10.55
C ASP A 293 1.80 20.06 -9.73
N LEU A 294 2.75 20.51 -8.88
CA LEU A 294 2.57 21.60 -7.93
C LEU A 294 2.99 22.95 -8.55
N ASN A 295 2.17 23.98 -8.39
CA ASN A 295 2.37 25.33 -8.94
C ASN A 295 2.58 26.44 -7.90
N GLY A 296 2.51 26.12 -6.60
CA GLY A 296 2.82 27.04 -5.50
C GLY A 296 1.59 27.50 -4.72
N GLN A 297 0.40 27.08 -5.12
CA GLN A 297 -0.87 27.43 -4.45
C GLN A 297 -1.41 26.29 -3.59
N GLU A 298 -0.96 25.06 -3.84
CA GLU A 298 -1.54 23.86 -3.27
C GLU A 298 -1.24 23.72 -1.77
N THR A 299 -2.23 23.22 -1.04
CA THR A 299 -2.04 22.64 0.29
C THR A 299 -1.79 21.13 0.15
N VAL A 300 -0.60 20.71 0.56
CA VAL A 300 -0.14 19.33 0.50
C VAL A 300 -0.21 18.69 1.88
N ILE A 301 -0.73 17.46 1.96
CA ILE A 301 -0.55 16.61 3.14
C ILE A 301 0.43 15.48 2.79
N ASP A 302 1.42 15.25 3.64
CA ASP A 302 2.37 14.14 3.55
C ASP A 302 2.07 13.14 4.66
N MET A 303 1.40 12.04 4.32
CA MET A 303 1.04 10.97 5.26
C MET A 303 2.17 9.94 5.37
N TYR A 304 2.48 9.52 6.60
CA TYR A 304 3.67 8.71 6.92
C TYR A 304 4.96 9.46 6.56
N CYS A 305 5.01 10.75 6.88
CA CYS A 305 6.09 11.61 6.40
C CYS A 305 7.47 11.24 6.96
N GLY A 306 7.54 10.42 8.02
CA GLY A 306 8.80 10.05 8.66
C GLY A 306 9.59 11.28 9.09
N VAL A 307 10.84 11.39 8.62
CA VAL A 307 11.71 12.56 8.86
C VAL A 307 11.42 13.75 7.93
N GLY A 308 10.30 13.71 7.20
CA GLY A 308 9.73 14.78 6.38
C GLY A 308 10.27 14.88 4.95
N THR A 309 10.90 13.83 4.41
CA THR A 309 11.61 13.88 3.12
C THR A 309 10.74 14.38 1.98
N ILE A 310 9.63 13.70 1.69
CA ILE A 310 8.74 14.04 0.57
C ILE A 310 8.13 15.42 0.78
N GLY A 311 7.54 15.68 1.95
CA GLY A 311 6.91 16.94 2.29
C GLY A 311 7.86 18.15 2.17
N MET A 312 9.11 18.04 2.63
CA MET A 312 10.08 19.14 2.47
C MET A 312 10.51 19.35 1.02
N ILE A 313 10.62 18.29 0.21
CA ILE A 313 10.90 18.43 -1.22
C ILE A 313 9.72 19.12 -1.92
N ALA A 314 8.49 18.74 -1.57
CA ALA A 314 7.25 19.34 -2.07
C ALA A 314 7.10 20.82 -1.67
N SER A 315 7.54 21.20 -0.47
CA SER A 315 7.39 22.57 0.06
C SER A 315 8.08 23.64 -0.77
N ARG A 316 9.06 23.27 -1.61
CA ARG A 316 9.69 24.18 -2.57
C ARG A 316 8.78 24.60 -3.72
N LYS A 317 7.70 23.84 -3.97
CA LYS A 317 6.74 24.06 -5.06
C LYS A 317 5.28 24.14 -4.58
N ALA A 318 5.00 23.90 -3.30
CA ALA A 318 3.66 23.98 -2.72
C ALA A 318 3.46 25.29 -1.95
N GLY A 319 2.21 25.71 -1.79
CA GLY A 319 1.86 26.85 -0.94
C GLY A 319 2.03 26.52 0.54
N LYS A 320 1.52 25.36 0.96
CA LYS A 320 1.64 24.86 2.34
C LYS A 320 1.82 23.34 2.36
N VAL A 321 2.61 22.83 3.30
CA VAL A 321 2.79 21.39 3.54
C VAL A 321 2.46 21.03 4.99
N ILE A 322 1.76 19.91 5.18
CA ILE A 322 1.43 19.34 6.49
C ILE A 322 1.89 17.88 6.50
N GLY A 323 2.96 17.57 7.24
CA GLY A 323 3.43 16.21 7.46
C GLY A 323 2.77 15.56 8.68
N VAL A 324 2.31 14.32 8.53
CA VAL A 324 1.71 13.52 9.61
C VAL A 324 2.53 12.25 9.82
N GLU A 325 2.98 12.05 11.05
CA GLU A 325 3.77 10.88 11.45
C GLU A 325 3.41 10.47 12.88
N ILE A 326 3.36 9.17 13.15
CA ILE A 326 2.99 8.63 14.47
C ILE A 326 4.22 8.54 15.40
N VAL A 327 5.42 8.42 14.83
CA VAL A 327 6.68 8.29 15.56
C VAL A 327 7.21 9.68 15.95
N GLU A 328 7.11 10.00 17.24
CA GLU A 328 7.50 11.30 17.78
C GLU A 328 8.96 11.69 17.47
N SER A 329 9.89 10.74 17.54
CA SER A 329 11.30 11.01 17.21
C SER A 329 11.49 11.42 15.75
N ALA A 330 10.74 10.81 14.82
CA ALA A 330 10.78 11.16 13.41
C ALA A 330 10.19 12.57 13.17
N VAL A 331 9.13 12.95 13.88
CA VAL A 331 8.57 14.32 13.83
C VAL A 331 9.56 15.35 14.38
N ARG A 332 10.27 15.04 15.47
CA ARG A 332 11.33 15.93 15.99
C ARG A 332 12.45 16.12 14.96
N ASP A 333 12.86 15.05 14.29
CA ASP A 333 13.86 15.10 13.23
C ASP A 333 13.35 15.89 12.01
N ALA A 334 12.09 15.70 11.61
CA ALA A 334 11.46 16.46 10.53
C ALA A 334 11.46 17.98 10.80
N ARG A 335 11.12 18.39 12.02
CA ARG A 335 11.16 19.82 12.43
C ARG A 335 12.58 20.38 12.42
N LYS A 336 13.57 19.61 12.88
CA LYS A 336 14.99 20.00 12.80
C LYS A 336 15.43 20.13 11.35
N ASN A 337 15.06 19.18 10.50
CA ASN A 337 15.39 19.16 9.08
C ASN A 337 14.75 20.35 8.33
N ALA A 338 13.49 20.70 8.63
CA ALA A 338 12.86 21.88 8.06
C ALA A 338 13.62 23.16 8.44
N ARG A 339 14.03 23.28 9.71
CA ARG A 339 14.78 24.43 10.20
C ARG A 339 16.15 24.60 9.53
N ILE A 340 16.92 23.52 9.37
CA ILE A 340 18.26 23.61 8.72
C ILE A 340 18.17 23.94 7.23
N ASN A 341 17.04 23.64 6.59
CA ASN A 341 16.77 24.00 5.20
C ASN A 341 16.05 25.36 5.05
N GLY A 342 15.77 26.06 6.15
CA GLY A 342 15.04 27.33 6.11
C GLY A 342 13.59 27.20 5.61
N ILE A 343 12.98 26.02 5.72
CA ILE A 343 11.61 25.77 5.26
C ILE A 343 10.64 26.29 6.32
N THR A 344 9.80 27.26 5.94
CA THR A 344 8.83 27.91 6.83
C THR A 344 7.37 27.57 6.50
N ASN A 345 7.10 27.02 5.32
CA ASN A 345 5.77 26.66 4.84
C ASN A 345 5.42 25.16 5.04
N ALA A 346 6.19 24.44 5.86
CA ALA A 346 5.94 23.05 6.22
C ALA A 346 5.76 22.88 7.74
N GLU A 347 4.67 22.24 8.16
CA GLU A 347 4.41 21.88 9.55
C GLU A 347 4.37 20.35 9.72
N PHE A 348 4.84 19.84 10.87
CA PHE A 348 4.89 18.41 11.15
C PHE A 348 4.15 18.08 12.44
N ILE A 349 3.19 17.18 12.35
CA ILE A 349 2.26 16.81 13.42
C ILE A 349 2.52 15.36 13.84
N CYS A 350 2.69 15.17 15.16
CA CYS A 350 2.78 13.84 15.75
C CYS A 350 1.38 13.30 16.04
N ALA A 351 0.84 12.49 15.14
CA ALA A 351 -0.52 11.96 15.26
C ALA A 351 -0.70 10.68 14.45
N ASP A 352 -1.69 9.88 14.85
CA ASP A 352 -2.27 8.85 14.01
C ASP A 352 -2.99 9.48 12.79
N ALA A 353 -2.92 8.82 11.64
CA ALA A 353 -3.46 9.31 10.37
C ALA A 353 -4.96 9.62 10.45
N LYS A 354 -5.74 8.80 11.17
CA LYS A 354 -7.19 9.03 11.36
C LYS A 354 -7.44 10.31 12.11
N LYS A 355 -6.81 10.44 13.27
CA LYS A 355 -7.00 11.60 14.14
C LYS A 355 -6.59 12.87 13.42
N ALA A 356 -5.42 12.86 12.77
CA ALA A 356 -4.95 13.97 11.97
C ALA A 356 -5.94 14.33 10.86
N SER A 357 -6.44 13.36 10.08
CA SER A 357 -7.39 13.64 9.01
C SER A 357 -8.70 14.29 9.51
N VAL A 358 -9.25 13.81 10.62
CA VAL A 358 -10.47 14.37 11.22
C VAL A 358 -10.22 15.77 11.73
N ASP A 359 -9.10 16.01 12.40
CA ASP A 359 -8.77 17.30 12.98
C ASP A 359 -8.48 18.34 11.87
N LEU A 360 -7.78 17.97 10.80
CA LEU A 360 -7.53 18.83 9.65
C LEU A 360 -8.83 19.22 8.94
N VAL A 361 -9.73 18.26 8.70
CA VAL A 361 -11.05 18.53 8.10
C VAL A 361 -11.90 19.42 9.00
N LYS A 362 -11.90 19.20 10.31
CA LYS A 362 -12.62 20.07 11.28
C LYS A 362 -12.07 21.49 11.31
N GLN A 363 -10.78 21.66 11.07
CA GLN A 363 -10.14 22.99 10.95
C GLN A 363 -10.45 23.66 9.60
N GLY A 364 -11.20 23.00 8.71
CA GLY A 364 -11.52 23.52 7.37
C GLY A 364 -10.35 23.45 6.39
N ILE A 365 -9.30 22.67 6.70
CA ILE A 365 -8.16 22.49 5.80
C ILE A 365 -8.58 21.55 4.67
N LYS A 366 -8.58 22.09 3.45
CA LYS A 366 -8.79 21.33 2.20
C LYS A 366 -7.42 21.06 1.58
N ALA A 367 -7.06 19.79 1.45
CA ALA A 367 -5.83 19.40 0.77
C ALA A 367 -6.08 19.20 -0.73
N ASP A 368 -5.20 19.74 -1.55
CA ASP A 368 -5.27 19.58 -3.01
C ASP A 368 -4.53 18.30 -3.44
N VAL A 369 -3.42 18.00 -2.75
CA VAL A 369 -2.58 16.83 -2.99
C VAL A 369 -2.27 16.12 -1.69
N VAL A 370 -2.37 14.78 -1.69
CA VAL A 370 -1.88 13.96 -0.58
C VAL A 370 -0.79 13.01 -1.08
N PHE A 371 0.38 13.03 -0.42
CA PHE A 371 1.40 12.01 -0.57
C PHE A 371 1.20 10.92 0.48
N VAL A 372 1.49 9.68 0.10
CA VAL A 372 1.49 8.53 1.01
C VAL A 372 2.63 7.59 0.65
N ASP A 373 3.50 7.31 1.63
CA ASP A 373 4.62 6.35 1.53
C ASP A 373 4.54 5.35 2.71
N PRO A 374 3.60 4.39 2.65
CA PRO A 374 3.30 3.51 3.77
C PRO A 374 4.34 2.39 3.92
N PRO A 375 4.36 1.70 5.07
CA PRO A 375 5.22 0.52 5.26
C PRO A 375 4.87 -0.62 4.30
N ARG A 376 5.69 -1.68 4.28
CA ARG A 376 5.52 -2.86 3.38
C ARG A 376 4.15 -3.55 3.40
N LYS A 377 3.33 -3.30 4.43
CA LYS A 377 1.96 -3.83 4.56
C LYS A 377 0.91 -2.99 3.80
N GLY A 378 1.33 -1.89 3.17
CA GLY A 378 0.46 -0.88 2.58
C GLY A 378 -0.20 -0.01 3.66
N CYS A 379 -1.17 0.80 3.23
CA CYS A 379 -2.02 1.55 4.13
C CYS A 379 -2.94 0.58 4.89
N ASP A 380 -3.19 0.88 6.17
CA ASP A 380 -4.36 0.30 6.83
C ASP A 380 -5.65 0.92 6.29
N THR A 381 -6.78 0.25 6.51
CA THR A 381 -8.10 0.71 6.05
C THR A 381 -8.43 2.08 6.62
N VAL A 382 -7.98 2.34 7.85
CA VAL A 382 -8.18 3.61 8.55
C VAL A 382 -7.55 4.78 7.78
N THR A 383 -6.33 4.61 7.28
CA THR A 383 -5.63 5.62 6.49
C THR A 383 -6.25 5.78 5.11
N LEU A 384 -6.69 4.68 4.48
CA LEU A 384 -7.43 4.76 3.22
C LEU A 384 -8.75 5.52 3.37
N ASP A 385 -9.47 5.31 4.47
CA ASP A 385 -10.69 6.06 4.81
C ASP A 385 -10.38 7.55 5.04
N SER A 386 -9.24 7.86 5.67
CA SER A 386 -8.76 9.23 5.81
C SER A 386 -8.50 9.90 4.46
N LEU A 387 -7.88 9.20 3.50
CA LEU A 387 -7.65 9.74 2.15
C LEU A 387 -8.98 10.06 1.45
N VAL A 388 -9.97 9.18 1.58
CA VAL A 388 -11.31 9.39 1.02
C VAL A 388 -12.02 10.56 1.70
N THR A 389 -11.89 10.67 3.02
CA THR A 389 -12.49 11.74 3.83
C THR A 389 -11.89 13.12 3.51
N ILE A 390 -10.56 13.20 3.39
CA ILE A 390 -9.86 14.43 2.97
C ILE A 390 -10.27 14.80 1.53
N SER A 391 -10.49 13.79 0.69
CA SER A 391 -10.98 13.94 -0.68
C SER A 391 -10.14 14.86 -1.58
N PRO A 392 -8.79 14.73 -1.58
CA PRO A 392 -7.93 15.56 -2.43
C PRO A 392 -8.19 15.34 -3.93
N GLU A 393 -7.77 16.29 -4.75
CA GLU A 393 -7.83 16.15 -6.21
C GLU A 393 -6.82 15.11 -6.72
N LYS A 394 -5.64 15.07 -6.09
CA LYS A 394 -4.54 14.15 -6.43
C LYS A 394 -4.06 13.38 -5.20
N ILE A 395 -3.83 12.08 -5.37
CA ILE A 395 -3.08 11.25 -4.42
C ILE A 395 -1.83 10.73 -5.14
N VAL A 396 -0.66 11.00 -4.56
CA VAL A 396 0.61 10.42 -5.01
C VAL A 396 1.00 9.32 -4.04
N TYR A 397 0.89 8.07 -4.48
CA TYR A 397 1.15 6.88 -3.67
C TYR A 397 2.51 6.31 -4.03
N VAL A 398 3.44 6.30 -3.08
CA VAL A 398 4.75 5.62 -3.18
C VAL A 398 4.64 4.28 -2.45
N SER A 399 5.12 3.18 -3.06
CA SER A 399 5.03 1.86 -2.45
C SER A 399 6.19 0.94 -2.77
N CYS A 400 6.71 0.30 -1.73
CA CYS A 400 7.75 -0.73 -1.79
C CYS A 400 7.23 -2.16 -2.02
N ASN A 401 5.90 -2.33 -2.15
CA ASN A 401 5.27 -3.64 -2.31
C ASN A 401 4.10 -3.58 -3.30
N PRO A 402 4.26 -4.13 -4.52
CA PRO A 402 3.24 -4.03 -5.56
C PRO A 402 1.94 -4.78 -5.23
N ALA A 403 1.97 -5.81 -4.39
CA ALA A 403 0.76 -6.56 -4.02
C ALA A 403 -0.15 -5.76 -3.09
N THR A 404 0.41 -5.13 -2.05
CA THR A 404 -0.36 -4.27 -1.14
C THR A 404 -0.74 -2.96 -1.81
N LEU A 405 0.11 -2.42 -2.69
CA LEU A 405 -0.24 -1.30 -3.55
C LEU A 405 -1.50 -1.63 -4.37
N ALA A 406 -1.53 -2.76 -5.08
CA ALA A 406 -2.67 -3.14 -5.90
C ALA A 406 -3.98 -3.28 -5.08
N ARG A 407 -3.89 -3.83 -3.86
CA ARG A 407 -5.03 -3.87 -2.92
C ARG A 407 -5.54 -2.46 -2.60
N ASP A 408 -4.64 -1.54 -2.29
CA ASP A 408 -4.99 -0.19 -1.87
C ASP A 408 -5.51 0.66 -3.03
N LEU A 409 -4.94 0.52 -4.22
CA LEU A 409 -5.42 1.16 -5.44
C LEU A 409 -6.85 0.70 -5.77
N LYS A 410 -7.16 -0.59 -5.59
CA LYS A 410 -8.53 -1.09 -5.75
C LYS A 410 -9.50 -0.43 -4.77
N TYR A 411 -9.11 -0.35 -3.50
CA TYR A 411 -9.91 0.26 -2.46
C TYR A 411 -10.27 1.72 -2.77
N LEU A 412 -9.29 2.49 -3.24
CA LEU A 412 -9.46 3.90 -3.63
C LEU A 412 -10.25 4.02 -4.94
N ALA A 413 -10.07 3.08 -5.88
CA ALA A 413 -10.84 3.05 -7.13
C ALA A 413 -12.34 2.86 -6.88
N GLU A 414 -12.70 1.96 -5.97
CA GLU A 414 -14.08 1.76 -5.50
C GLU A 414 -14.67 2.99 -4.78
N ARG A 415 -13.85 4.00 -4.45
CA ARG A 415 -14.23 5.20 -3.67
C ARG A 415 -13.94 6.50 -4.42
N GLY A 416 -13.97 6.45 -5.75
CA GLY A 416 -14.01 7.64 -6.59
C GLY A 416 -12.65 8.14 -7.09
N TYR A 417 -11.57 7.36 -6.92
CA TYR A 417 -10.28 7.66 -7.55
C TYR A 417 -10.05 6.83 -8.80
N ARG A 418 -9.26 7.35 -9.74
CA ARG A 418 -8.75 6.59 -10.87
C ARG A 418 -7.23 6.63 -10.86
N THR A 419 -6.62 5.48 -11.05
CA THR A 419 -5.17 5.41 -11.22
C THR A 419 -4.82 5.87 -12.63
N VAL A 420 -4.06 6.97 -12.72
CA VAL A 420 -3.70 7.62 -13.99
C VAL A 420 -2.31 7.19 -14.45
N THR A 421 -1.38 7.06 -13.51
CA THR A 421 0.02 6.71 -13.82
C THR A 421 0.51 5.67 -12.83
N ILE A 422 1.31 4.70 -13.32
CA ILE A 422 2.00 3.69 -12.51
C ILE A 422 3.45 3.65 -12.99
N GLN A 423 4.38 4.13 -12.17
CA GLN A 423 5.80 4.19 -12.49
C GLN A 423 6.62 3.33 -11.53
N PRO A 424 7.07 2.14 -11.94
CA PRO A 424 8.04 1.37 -11.20
C PRO A 424 9.42 2.05 -11.21
N VAL A 425 10.16 1.93 -10.12
CA VAL A 425 11.52 2.44 -9.96
C VAL A 425 12.38 1.36 -9.28
N ASP A 426 13.55 1.09 -9.85
CA ASP A 426 14.49 0.13 -9.28
C ASP A 426 15.33 0.74 -8.15
N GLN A 427 14.70 0.92 -7.00
CA GLN A 427 15.36 1.41 -5.79
C GLN A 427 16.40 0.41 -5.22
N PHE A 428 16.23 -0.89 -5.50
CA PHE A 428 17.06 -1.96 -4.94
C PHE A 428 17.55 -2.95 -6.01
N PRO A 429 18.49 -2.53 -6.88
CA PRO A 429 19.16 -3.43 -7.82
C PRO A 429 19.69 -4.70 -7.15
N GLN A 430 19.78 -5.80 -7.89
CA GLN A 430 20.22 -7.13 -7.41
C GLN A 430 19.26 -7.85 -6.43
N THR A 431 18.17 -7.18 -6.02
CA THR A 431 17.11 -7.75 -5.17
C THR A 431 15.79 -7.81 -5.93
N TYR A 432 14.82 -8.59 -5.44
CA TYR A 432 13.48 -8.63 -6.04
C TYR A 432 12.59 -7.42 -5.68
N HIS A 433 13.03 -6.56 -4.76
CA HIS A 433 12.23 -5.40 -4.35
C HIS A 433 12.11 -4.38 -5.47
N VAL A 434 10.94 -3.76 -5.58
CA VAL A 434 10.60 -2.72 -6.54
C VAL A 434 9.81 -1.64 -5.83
N GLU A 435 10.19 -0.38 -6.02
CA GLU A 435 9.39 0.76 -5.61
C GLU A 435 8.45 1.15 -6.74
N THR A 436 7.30 1.73 -6.44
CA THR A 436 6.35 2.19 -7.44
C THR A 436 5.71 3.48 -6.99
N VAL A 437 5.67 4.47 -7.88
CA VAL A 437 4.94 5.73 -7.68
C VAL A 437 3.69 5.70 -8.55
N CYS A 438 2.53 5.90 -7.93
CA CYS A 438 1.26 5.99 -8.62
C CYS A 438 0.67 7.39 -8.46
N LEU A 439 0.10 7.91 -9.54
CA LEU A 439 -0.78 9.07 -9.49
C LEU A 439 -2.22 8.59 -9.55
N LEU A 440 -2.99 8.92 -8.53
CA LEU A 440 -4.43 8.79 -8.56
C LEU A 440 -5.03 10.19 -8.66
N LYS A 441 -6.02 10.34 -9.54
CA LYS A 441 -6.84 11.54 -9.60
C LYS A 441 -8.22 11.19 -9.08
N LYS A 442 -8.84 12.14 -8.41
CA LYS A 442 -10.28 12.09 -8.20
C LYS A 442 -10.92 11.96 -9.58
N SER A 443 -11.80 10.99 -9.74
CA SER A 443 -12.43 10.78 -11.03
C SER A 443 -13.39 11.95 -11.29
N ASP A 444 -13.29 12.59 -12.45
CA ASP A 444 -14.28 13.57 -12.95
C ASP A 444 -15.66 12.94 -13.15
N ARG A 445 -15.75 11.62 -12.97
CA ARG A 445 -17.01 10.94 -12.70
C ARG A 445 -17.69 11.58 -11.48
N GLN A 446 -18.53 12.58 -11.72
CA GLN A 446 -19.96 12.29 -11.53
C GLN A 446 -20.16 10.93 -12.17
N MET A 447 -20.27 9.88 -11.33
CA MET A 447 -20.37 8.49 -11.78
C MET A 447 -21.21 8.47 -13.05
N GLU A 448 -20.70 7.90 -14.15
CA GLU A 448 -21.52 7.52 -15.31
C GLU A 448 -22.46 6.38 -14.88
N MET A 449 -23.25 6.65 -13.86
CA MET A 449 -24.53 6.06 -13.66
C MET A 449 -25.36 6.60 -14.82
N LYS A 450 -25.78 5.73 -15.73
CA LYS A 450 -26.67 6.12 -16.82
C LYS A 450 -27.94 6.66 -16.16
N GLN A 451 -28.02 7.98 -16.06
CA GLN A 451 -29.17 8.66 -15.48
C GLN A 451 -30.37 8.33 -16.37
N VAL A 452 -31.39 7.73 -15.76
CA VAL A 452 -32.58 7.29 -16.49
C VAL A 452 -33.59 8.42 -16.53
N PHE A 453 -33.81 9.06 -15.38
CA PHE A 453 -34.62 10.28 -15.25
C PHE A 453 -34.23 11.03 -13.97
N GLU A 454 -34.83 12.20 -13.76
CA GLU A 454 -34.52 13.05 -12.62
C GLU A 454 -35.75 13.81 -12.11
N SER A 455 -35.65 14.26 -10.86
CA SER A 455 -36.52 15.28 -10.25
C SER A 455 -35.70 16.52 -9.91
N GLU A 456 -36.26 17.44 -9.12
CA GLU A 456 -35.58 18.67 -8.70
C GLU A 456 -34.27 18.38 -7.94
N ASN A 457 -34.28 17.43 -7.00
CA ASN A 457 -33.16 17.12 -6.11
C ASN A 457 -32.62 15.69 -6.24
N ILE A 458 -33.29 14.81 -6.99
CA ILE A 458 -32.95 13.38 -7.09
C ILE A 458 -32.57 13.02 -8.52
N SER A 459 -31.46 12.32 -8.69
CA SER A 459 -31.14 11.58 -9.92
C SER A 459 -31.47 10.10 -9.73
N PHE A 460 -32.22 9.53 -10.67
CA PHE A 460 -32.57 8.10 -10.70
C PHE A 460 -31.67 7.38 -11.69
N VAL A 461 -31.02 6.33 -11.21
CA VAL A 461 -29.96 5.64 -11.94
C VAL A 461 -30.14 4.13 -11.91
N GLU A 462 -29.68 3.45 -12.96
CA GLU A 462 -29.65 1.98 -12.99
C GLU A 462 -28.84 1.40 -11.81
N VAL A 463 -29.32 0.31 -11.23
CA VAL A 463 -28.62 -0.41 -10.15
C VAL A 463 -27.31 -0.99 -10.69
N SER A 464 -26.20 -0.68 -10.03
CA SER A 464 -24.86 -1.19 -10.37
C SER A 464 -24.26 -2.00 -9.22
N GLU A 465 -23.27 -2.86 -9.51
CA GLU A 465 -22.57 -3.66 -8.49
C GLU A 465 -22.01 -2.81 -7.33
N GLN A 466 -21.71 -1.53 -7.57
CA GLN A 466 -21.13 -0.64 -6.58
C GLN A 466 -22.17 -0.14 -5.56
N LEU A 467 -23.43 0.02 -5.98
CA LEU A 467 -24.56 0.43 -5.14
C LEU A 467 -25.13 -0.73 -4.31
N ILE A 468 -24.80 -1.98 -4.65
CA ILE A 468 -25.18 -3.15 -3.85
C ILE A 468 -24.58 -3.06 -2.44
N ASN A 469 -23.38 -2.50 -2.28
CA ASN A 469 -22.75 -2.36 -0.96
C ASN A 469 -23.45 -1.30 -0.10
N ASP A 470 -23.82 -0.16 -0.67
CA ASP A 470 -24.59 0.88 0.02
C ASP A 470 -26.02 0.43 0.33
N TYR A 471 -26.62 -0.34 -0.58
CA TYR A 471 -27.91 -0.99 -0.38
C TYR A 471 -27.87 -2.04 0.73
N LEU A 472 -26.82 -2.87 0.78
CA LEU A 472 -26.58 -3.82 1.87
C LEU A 472 -26.40 -3.12 3.21
N ALA A 473 -25.68 -2.00 3.23
CA ALA A 473 -25.54 -1.19 4.44
C ALA A 473 -26.90 -0.63 4.89
N MET A 474 -27.79 -0.28 3.94
CA MET A 474 -29.15 0.18 4.23
C MET A 474 -30.05 -0.95 4.77
N ILE A 475 -30.05 -2.13 4.16
CA ILE A 475 -30.93 -3.24 4.58
C ILE A 475 -30.44 -3.89 5.88
N ASN A 476 -29.12 -3.96 6.07
CA ASN A 476 -28.54 -4.50 7.31
C ASN A 476 -28.56 -3.51 8.48
N ASP A 477 -29.03 -2.27 8.27
CA ASP A 477 -29.36 -1.33 9.35
C ASP A 477 -30.67 -1.78 10.02
N GLU A 478 -30.56 -2.16 11.30
CA GLU A 478 -31.65 -2.70 12.12
C GLU A 478 -32.88 -1.78 12.19
N LYS A 479 -32.68 -0.45 12.11
CA LYS A 479 -33.79 0.53 12.09
C LYS A 479 -34.52 0.55 10.75
N ASN A 480 -33.83 0.31 9.64
CA ASN A 480 -34.44 0.22 8.32
C ASN A 480 -35.11 -1.16 8.14
N PHE A 481 -34.46 -2.26 8.54
CA PHE A 481 -35.05 -3.60 8.43
C PHE A 481 -36.41 -3.71 9.13
N ALA A 482 -36.50 -3.20 10.36
CA ALA A 482 -37.74 -3.23 11.15
C ALA A 482 -38.85 -2.33 10.58
N SER A 483 -38.50 -1.27 9.83
CA SER A 483 -39.47 -0.35 9.24
C SER A 483 -39.93 -0.75 7.83
N TYR A 484 -39.17 -1.60 7.12
CA TYR A 484 -39.44 -2.00 5.74
C TYR A 484 -39.99 -3.42 5.55
N ILE A 485 -39.43 -4.44 6.21
CA ILE A 485 -39.72 -5.86 5.87
C ILE A 485 -40.60 -6.55 6.92
N GLY A 486 -40.62 -6.06 8.16
CA GLY A 486 -41.34 -6.69 9.27
C GLY A 486 -40.64 -7.97 9.77
N GLY A 487 -40.40 -8.04 11.08
CA GLY A 487 -39.70 -9.16 11.73
C GLY A 487 -38.27 -8.85 12.19
N LYS A 488 -37.58 -9.85 12.74
CA LYS A 488 -36.18 -9.72 13.22
C LYS A 488 -35.21 -9.61 12.05
N ALA A 489 -34.25 -8.69 12.14
CA ALA A 489 -33.19 -8.47 11.15
C ALA A 489 -32.44 -9.77 10.84
N LYS A 490 -32.54 -10.22 9.58
CA LYS A 490 -31.65 -11.23 9.01
C LYS A 490 -30.54 -10.47 8.29
N MET A 491 -29.30 -10.60 8.76
CA MET A 491 -28.15 -10.04 8.04
C MET A 491 -28.01 -10.73 6.68
N PHE A 492 -28.11 -9.95 5.60
CA PHE A 492 -27.90 -10.43 4.23
C PHE A 492 -26.43 -10.29 3.83
N THR A 493 -25.88 -11.33 3.19
CA THR A 493 -24.52 -11.31 2.63
C THR A 493 -24.51 -10.75 1.20
N ILE A 494 -23.35 -10.24 0.76
CA ILE A 494 -23.16 -9.74 -0.62
C ILE A 494 -23.57 -10.78 -1.68
N GLU A 495 -23.33 -12.08 -1.43
CA GLU A 495 -23.72 -13.15 -2.35
C GLU A 495 -25.22 -13.41 -2.38
N GLN A 496 -25.93 -13.24 -1.26
CA GLN A 496 -27.39 -13.37 -1.20
C GLN A 496 -28.05 -12.20 -1.95
N GLU A 497 -27.52 -11.00 -1.80
CA GLU A 497 -28.04 -9.80 -2.46
C GLU A 497 -27.76 -9.82 -3.96
N ARG A 498 -26.56 -10.24 -4.38
CA ARG A 498 -26.25 -10.46 -5.80
C ARG A 498 -27.21 -11.47 -6.43
N ARG A 499 -27.61 -12.51 -5.69
CA ARG A 499 -28.58 -13.51 -6.16
C ARG A 499 -29.99 -12.92 -6.25
N TRP A 500 -30.38 -12.07 -5.29
CA TRP A 500 -31.66 -11.36 -5.30
C TRP A 500 -31.77 -10.36 -6.46
N VAL A 501 -30.76 -9.50 -6.67
CA VAL A 501 -30.74 -8.56 -7.80
C VAL A 501 -30.81 -9.32 -9.13
N LYS A 502 -30.06 -10.41 -9.27
CA LYS A 502 -30.11 -11.26 -10.46
C LYS A 502 -31.50 -11.87 -10.68
N GLN A 503 -32.13 -12.37 -9.63
CA GLN A 503 -33.48 -12.95 -9.69
C GLN A 503 -34.54 -11.87 -10.02
N LYS A 504 -34.45 -10.68 -9.43
CA LYS A 504 -35.35 -9.55 -9.72
C LYS A 504 -35.25 -9.07 -11.17
N LEU A 505 -34.04 -9.05 -11.73
CA LEU A 505 -33.82 -8.75 -13.15
C LEU A 505 -34.37 -9.85 -14.07
N GLU A 506 -34.29 -11.12 -13.65
CA GLU A 506 -34.92 -12.25 -14.35
C GLU A 506 -36.47 -12.19 -14.29
N GLU A 507 -37.04 -11.60 -13.22
CA GLU A 507 -38.48 -11.36 -13.02
C GLU A 507 -38.99 -10.05 -13.66
N LYS A 508 -38.18 -9.40 -14.52
CA LYS A 508 -38.50 -8.13 -15.21
C LYS A 508 -38.80 -6.94 -14.29
N ALA A 509 -38.39 -6.97 -13.02
CA ALA A 509 -38.56 -5.82 -12.13
C ALA A 509 -37.68 -4.64 -12.59
N ILE A 510 -38.21 -3.42 -12.48
CA ILE A 510 -37.47 -2.19 -12.80
C ILE A 510 -37.01 -1.58 -11.49
N VAL A 511 -35.71 -1.42 -11.29
CA VAL A 511 -35.13 -0.90 -10.05
C VAL A 511 -34.20 0.27 -10.36
N PHE A 512 -34.36 1.37 -9.63
CA PHE A 512 -33.46 2.50 -9.66
C PHE A 512 -32.91 2.82 -8.29
N SER A 513 -31.64 3.25 -8.27
CA SER A 513 -31.05 3.91 -7.13
C SER A 513 -31.28 5.42 -7.20
N MET A 514 -31.49 6.03 -6.05
CA MET A 514 -31.78 7.45 -5.90
C MET A 514 -30.57 8.16 -5.31
N ILE A 515 -30.06 9.19 -5.98
CA ILE A 515 -28.88 9.96 -5.57
C ILE A 515 -29.26 11.43 -5.39
N GLU A 516 -28.82 12.06 -4.29
CA GLU A 516 -29.02 13.49 -4.05
C GLU A 516 -28.13 14.31 -4.99
N LYS A 517 -28.73 15.12 -5.87
CA LYS A 517 -28.01 15.91 -6.89
C LYS A 517 -26.94 16.83 -6.30
N LYS A 518 -27.23 17.47 -5.16
CA LYS A 518 -26.34 18.47 -4.54
C LYS A 518 -25.07 17.87 -3.93
N THR A 519 -25.17 16.65 -3.37
CA THR A 519 -24.10 16.08 -2.54
C THR A 519 -23.53 14.78 -3.11
N GLY A 520 -24.21 14.17 -4.08
CA GLY A 520 -23.87 12.84 -4.60
C GLY A 520 -24.18 11.69 -3.65
N ARG A 521 -24.90 11.94 -2.54
CA ARG A 521 -25.18 10.92 -1.52
C ARG A 521 -26.28 9.96 -1.97
N PHE A 522 -26.10 8.68 -1.65
CA PHE A 522 -27.12 7.65 -1.82
C PHE A 522 -28.32 7.91 -0.91
N ILE A 523 -29.50 8.04 -1.49
CA ILE A 523 -30.77 8.26 -0.79
C ILE A 523 -31.41 6.93 -0.41
N GLY A 524 -31.45 6.00 -1.36
CA GLY A 524 -32.14 4.72 -1.25
C GLY A 524 -32.51 4.18 -2.64
N ASN A 525 -33.46 3.24 -2.69
CA ASN A 525 -33.91 2.62 -3.94
C ASN A 525 -35.41 2.79 -4.13
N ILE A 526 -35.83 2.79 -5.39
CA ILE A 526 -37.23 2.75 -5.80
C ILE A 526 -37.39 1.70 -6.90
N GLU A 527 -38.47 0.92 -6.85
CA GLU A 527 -38.68 -0.20 -7.75
C GLU A 527 -40.13 -0.33 -8.20
N LEU A 528 -40.31 -0.88 -9.40
CA LEU A 528 -41.57 -1.41 -9.91
C LEU A 528 -41.45 -2.93 -9.99
N MET A 529 -42.14 -3.61 -9.09
CA MET A 529 -42.20 -5.06 -8.98
C MET A 529 -43.40 -5.59 -9.75
N HIS A 530 -43.29 -6.85 -10.21
CA HIS A 530 -44.34 -7.55 -10.94
C HIS A 530 -44.98 -6.73 -12.08
N PRO A 531 -44.20 -6.04 -12.93
CA PRO A 531 -44.79 -5.27 -14.01
C PRO A 531 -45.45 -6.20 -15.04
N ASP A 532 -46.70 -5.89 -15.40
CA ASP A 532 -47.36 -6.38 -16.60
C ASP A 532 -47.49 -5.25 -17.64
N ASP A 533 -48.22 -5.49 -18.74
CA ASP A 533 -48.39 -4.51 -19.83
C ASP A 533 -49.16 -3.24 -19.42
N SER A 534 -49.72 -3.18 -18.20
CA SER A 534 -50.63 -2.11 -17.77
C SER A 534 -50.50 -1.71 -16.30
N GLN A 535 -49.85 -2.50 -15.45
CA GLN A 535 -49.71 -2.20 -14.03
C GLN A 535 -48.44 -2.76 -13.41
N GLY A 536 -48.07 -2.22 -12.24
CA GLY A 536 -46.99 -2.75 -11.42
C GLY A 536 -47.04 -2.26 -9.98
N GLU A 537 -46.31 -2.95 -9.10
CA GLU A 537 -46.25 -2.65 -7.68
C GLU A 537 -45.05 -1.75 -7.35
N LEU A 538 -45.30 -0.59 -6.74
CA LEU A 538 -44.27 0.33 -6.28
C LEU A 538 -43.66 -0.15 -4.95
N GLY A 539 -42.33 -0.30 -4.94
CA GLY A 539 -41.51 -0.41 -3.73
C GLY A 539 -40.59 0.80 -3.58
N ILE A 540 -40.41 1.29 -2.36
CA ILE A 540 -39.46 2.38 -2.07
C ILE A 540 -38.77 2.17 -0.73
N GLY A 541 -37.45 2.39 -0.70
CA GLY A 541 -36.61 2.39 0.49
C GLY A 541 -35.77 3.66 0.58
N ILE A 542 -35.69 4.26 1.76
CA ILE A 542 -34.90 5.47 2.03
C ILE A 542 -34.04 5.23 3.27
N THR A 543 -32.74 5.47 3.13
CA THR A 543 -31.77 5.36 4.22
C THR A 543 -32.14 6.25 5.40
N ALA A 544 -31.90 5.79 6.63
CA ALA A 544 -32.20 6.53 7.85
C ALA A 544 -31.63 7.97 7.85
N ALA A 545 -30.44 8.17 7.30
CA ALA A 545 -29.78 9.49 7.22
C ALA A 545 -30.52 10.50 6.32
N MET A 546 -31.31 10.01 5.36
CA MET A 546 -31.99 10.81 4.34
C MET A 546 -33.50 10.96 4.60
N GLN A 547 -34.01 10.32 5.64
CA GLN A 547 -35.39 10.49 6.09
C GLN A 547 -35.65 11.90 6.65
N ASN A 548 -36.92 12.33 6.65
CA ASN A 548 -37.39 13.64 7.09
C ASN A 548 -36.85 14.85 6.31
N ARG A 549 -36.35 14.64 5.09
CA ARG A 549 -35.83 15.69 4.19
C ARG A 549 -36.67 15.96 2.95
N GLY A 550 -37.85 15.33 2.84
CA GLY A 550 -38.75 15.50 1.69
C GLY A 550 -38.53 14.51 0.53
N PHE A 551 -37.39 13.81 0.49
CA PHE A 551 -37.05 12.90 -0.62
C PHE A 551 -38.08 11.82 -0.93
N GLY A 552 -38.81 11.31 0.05
CA GLY A 552 -39.81 10.26 -0.21
C GLY A 552 -41.00 10.73 -1.04
N SER A 553 -41.58 11.89 -0.74
CA SER A 553 -42.67 12.44 -1.55
C SER A 553 -42.19 12.86 -2.94
N GLU A 554 -40.98 13.39 -3.04
CA GLU A 554 -40.39 13.77 -4.32
C GLU A 554 -40.15 12.54 -5.20
N ALA A 555 -39.56 11.48 -4.62
CA ALA A 555 -39.25 10.26 -5.33
C ALA A 555 -40.49 9.55 -5.88
N VAL A 556 -41.53 9.41 -5.05
CA VAL A 556 -42.77 8.74 -5.45
C VAL A 556 -43.47 9.48 -6.59
N ARG A 557 -43.54 10.83 -6.55
CA ARG A 557 -44.15 11.60 -7.65
C ARG A 557 -43.38 11.44 -8.96
N ALA A 558 -42.06 11.63 -8.91
CA ALA A 558 -41.21 11.50 -10.10
C ALA A 558 -41.33 10.09 -10.72
N PHE A 559 -41.44 9.06 -9.87
CA PHE A 559 -41.60 7.69 -10.33
C PHE A 559 -43.00 7.39 -10.89
N ILE A 560 -44.07 7.98 -10.34
CA ILE A 560 -45.42 7.89 -10.94
C ILE A 560 -45.39 8.49 -12.34
N ASP A 561 -44.84 9.71 -12.48
CA ASP A 561 -44.76 10.41 -13.75
C ASP A 561 -43.95 9.59 -14.78
N TYR A 562 -42.83 9.01 -14.34
CA TYR A 562 -42.03 8.08 -15.15
C TYR A 562 -42.83 6.84 -15.56
N GLY A 563 -43.54 6.21 -14.62
CA GLY A 563 -44.33 5.01 -14.87
C GLY A 563 -45.46 5.22 -15.89
N PHE A 564 -46.16 6.35 -15.83
CA PHE A 564 -47.23 6.64 -16.79
C PHE A 564 -46.69 7.16 -18.13
N SER A 565 -45.72 8.08 -18.11
CA SER A 565 -45.27 8.72 -19.36
C SER A 565 -44.25 7.90 -20.15
N GLN A 566 -43.37 7.16 -19.47
CA GLN A 566 -42.26 6.44 -20.11
C GLN A 566 -42.52 4.93 -20.19
N LEU A 567 -43.12 4.34 -19.16
CA LEU A 567 -43.42 2.91 -19.14
C LEU A 567 -44.83 2.56 -19.66
N GLY A 568 -45.69 3.55 -19.89
CA GLY A 568 -47.05 3.34 -20.40
C GLY A 568 -48.00 2.63 -19.42
N MET A 569 -47.70 2.69 -18.12
CA MET A 569 -48.53 2.07 -17.09
C MET A 569 -49.91 2.75 -17.04
N LYS A 570 -50.96 1.97 -16.78
CA LYS A 570 -52.31 2.48 -16.50
C LYS A 570 -52.61 2.54 -15.00
N ARG A 571 -51.91 1.73 -14.20
CA ARG A 571 -52.10 1.64 -12.75
C ARG A 571 -50.79 1.33 -12.05
N ILE A 572 -50.47 2.09 -11.01
CA ILE A 572 -49.37 1.78 -10.09
C ILE A 572 -49.99 1.54 -8.73
N TYR A 573 -49.72 0.39 -8.12
CA TYR A 573 -50.26 0.04 -6.80
C TYR A 573 -49.14 -0.21 -5.79
N LEU A 574 -49.45 -0.19 -4.49
CA LEU A 574 -48.48 -0.49 -3.43
C LEU A 574 -49.17 -1.14 -2.24
N ARG A 575 -48.34 -1.81 -1.43
CA ARG A 575 -48.73 -2.37 -0.13
C ARG A 575 -47.85 -1.77 0.95
N THR A 576 -48.46 -1.30 2.03
CA THR A 576 -47.70 -0.74 3.16
C THR A 576 -48.28 -1.22 4.49
N ASN A 577 -47.43 -1.33 5.52
CA ASN A 577 -47.86 -1.71 6.86
C ASN A 577 -48.89 -0.71 7.40
N PRO A 578 -50.05 -1.15 7.95
CA PRO A 578 -51.07 -0.28 8.54
C PRO A 578 -50.57 0.68 9.61
N ASN A 579 -49.50 0.30 10.32
CA ASN A 579 -48.88 1.12 11.37
C ASN A 579 -47.90 2.17 10.83
N ASN A 580 -47.55 2.14 9.54
CA ASN A 580 -46.64 3.11 8.93
C ASN A 580 -47.40 4.37 8.46
N ALA A 581 -47.99 5.09 9.42
CA ALA A 581 -48.77 6.31 9.16
C ALA A 581 -47.98 7.38 8.38
N ARG A 582 -46.65 7.38 8.47
CA ARG A 582 -45.80 8.30 7.70
C ARG A 582 -45.78 7.94 6.22
N ALA A 583 -45.60 6.68 5.87
CA ALA A 583 -45.61 6.24 4.48
C ALA A 583 -46.99 6.46 3.83
N ILE A 584 -48.07 6.09 4.54
CA ILE A 584 -49.46 6.29 4.07
C ILE A 584 -49.70 7.76 3.69
N ARG A 585 -49.36 8.71 4.58
CA ARG A 585 -49.48 10.15 4.29
C ARG A 585 -48.64 10.62 3.11
N VAL A 586 -47.49 10.00 2.85
CA VAL A 586 -46.67 10.31 1.67
C VAL A 586 -47.40 9.84 0.42
N TYR A 587 -47.93 8.62 0.41
CA TYR A 587 -48.65 8.05 -0.73
C TYR A 587 -49.93 8.82 -1.06
N GLU A 588 -50.76 9.16 -0.06
CA GLU A 588 -51.95 9.99 -0.24
C GLU A 588 -51.61 11.35 -0.88
N LYS A 589 -50.53 12.00 -0.41
CA LYS A 589 -50.03 13.26 -0.98
C LYS A 589 -49.49 13.13 -2.41
N CYS A 590 -49.19 11.92 -2.85
CA CYS A 590 -48.75 11.62 -4.21
C CYS A 590 -49.92 11.12 -5.09
N GLY A 591 -51.16 11.13 -4.59
CA GLY A 591 -52.35 10.79 -5.36
C GLY A 591 -52.82 9.35 -5.22
N PHE A 592 -52.15 8.52 -4.42
CA PHE A 592 -52.61 7.17 -4.14
C PHE A 592 -53.90 7.18 -3.32
N ARG A 593 -54.84 6.29 -3.64
CA ARG A 593 -56.08 6.07 -2.91
C ARG A 593 -56.11 4.66 -2.34
N GLU A 594 -56.59 4.52 -1.12
CA GLU A 594 -56.82 3.21 -0.51
C GLU A 594 -57.99 2.51 -1.20
N TYR A 595 -57.79 1.25 -1.61
CA TYR A 595 -58.85 0.42 -2.21
C TYR A 595 -59.11 -0.86 -1.42
N ALA A 596 -58.18 -1.29 -0.55
CA ALA A 596 -58.37 -2.41 0.36
C ALA A 596 -57.47 -2.27 1.60
N ARG A 597 -57.88 -2.89 2.71
CA ARG A 597 -57.12 -2.94 3.96
C ARG A 597 -57.37 -4.27 4.68
N ASP A 598 -56.28 -4.87 5.15
CA ASP A 598 -56.29 -6.07 6.00
C ASP A 598 -55.38 -5.87 7.22
N ASP A 599 -55.32 -6.86 8.11
CA ASP A 599 -54.54 -6.79 9.37
C ASP A 599 -53.02 -6.63 9.13
N SER A 600 -52.55 -6.96 7.93
CA SER A 600 -51.14 -6.96 7.56
C SER A 600 -50.76 -5.80 6.64
N HIS A 601 -51.67 -5.32 5.79
CA HIS A 601 -51.39 -4.35 4.73
C HIS A 601 -52.53 -3.35 4.46
N VAL A 602 -52.14 -2.13 4.10
CA VAL A 602 -52.98 -1.15 3.40
C VAL A 602 -52.61 -1.19 1.93
N HIS A 603 -53.62 -1.39 1.08
CA HIS A 603 -53.47 -1.49 -0.36
C HIS A 603 -53.94 -0.18 -0.99
N MET A 604 -53.04 0.45 -1.73
CA MET A 604 -53.30 1.74 -2.35
C MET A 604 -52.91 1.72 -3.82
N ASP A 605 -53.62 2.47 -4.65
CA ASP A 605 -53.27 2.63 -6.06
C ASP A 605 -53.43 4.06 -6.58
N VAL A 606 -52.78 4.31 -7.71
CA VAL A 606 -52.95 5.50 -8.54
C VAL A 606 -53.14 5.03 -9.98
N THR A 607 -54.07 5.65 -10.68
CA THR A 607 -54.40 5.33 -12.07
C THR A 607 -54.02 6.50 -12.97
N GLY A 608 -53.43 6.20 -14.12
CA GLY A 608 -53.12 7.17 -15.16
C GLY A 608 -54.39 7.60 -15.88
N GLN A 609 -54.52 8.89 -16.20
CA GLN A 609 -55.63 9.39 -17.02
C GLN A 609 -55.45 9.05 -18.49
#